data_AF-A0A8M9PNV4-F1
#
_entry.id   AF-A0A8M9PNV4-F1
#
_cell.length_a   1.000
_cell.length_b   1.000
_cell.length_c   1.000
_cell.angle_alpha   90.00
_cell.angle_beta   90.00
_cell.angle_gamma   90.00
#
_symmetry.space_group_name_H-M   'P 1'
#
loop_
_entity.id
_entity.type
_entity.pdbx_description
1 polymer ?
#
loop_
_entity_poly.entity_id
_entity_poly.type
_entity_poly.pdbx_seq_one_letter_code
_entity_poly.pdbx_strand_id
1 'polypeptide(L)'
;MYTQLATMSYFLTRIHTIKHVNSFFLAILLIFWLVQVETPSVKFGVPLSHLRRCGQMRQGLPLVLTEMVQFLDKHGLLINGLFGVDGKVKQYQELKKSIHNGGFPEFDFKDVHPLASLLKFFLKALPGGLIPELHGKQLLQVFQDAKEEERNTSMRRILNTLPEEHLNVLSYLLFFLSRVATKSQQNILSTENLAMVFGPAIFRAPTVVDEQQQYNTLMLHLLDNITHLVPEMYPQPSASNDEEGVQHLLLTELKSKPPASGRLGQMKKRLRGFWRRFCYCINSSE
;
A
#
# COMPACT_ATOMS: atom_id res chain seq x y z
N MET A 1 5.22 -15.65 19.37
CA MET A 1 4.53 -16.39 20.44
C MET A 1 5.39 -16.54 21.70
N TYR A 2 6.57 -17.16 21.67
CA TYR A 2 7.38 -17.39 22.89
C TYR A 2 7.76 -16.13 23.68
N THR A 3 8.20 -15.05 23.01
CA THR A 3 8.50 -13.76 23.68
C THR A 3 7.27 -13.07 24.27
N GLN A 4 6.08 -13.30 23.71
CA GLN A 4 4.82 -12.77 24.24
C GLN A 4 4.33 -13.57 25.45
N LEU A 5 4.56 -14.89 25.47
CA LEU A 5 4.23 -15.72 26.63
C LEU A 5 5.14 -15.41 27.83
N ALA A 6 6.44 -15.19 27.60
CA ALA A 6 7.39 -14.84 28.66
C ALA A 6 7.07 -13.47 29.30
N THR A 7 6.74 -12.47 28.47
CA THR A 7 6.30 -11.16 28.97
C THR A 7 4.96 -11.26 29.71
N MET A 8 4.02 -12.09 29.23
CA MET A 8 2.75 -12.32 29.92
C MET A 8 2.95 -12.97 31.29
N SER A 9 3.82 -13.98 31.39
CA SER A 9 4.16 -14.62 32.67
C SER A 9 4.80 -13.62 33.64
N TYR A 10 5.74 -12.81 33.17
CA TYR A 10 6.38 -11.77 33.98
C TYR A 10 5.38 -10.74 34.52
N PHE A 11 4.49 -10.22 33.67
CA PHE A 11 3.47 -9.25 34.07
C PHE A 11 2.43 -9.86 35.01
N LEU A 12 1.95 -11.08 34.75
CA LEU A 12 1.02 -11.76 35.66
C LEU A 12 1.65 -12.00 37.03
N THR A 13 2.92 -12.40 37.08
CA THR A 13 3.65 -12.61 38.33
C THR A 13 3.82 -11.30 39.11
N ARG A 14 4.10 -10.19 38.42
CA ARG A 14 4.19 -8.85 39.05
C ARG A 14 2.85 -8.28 39.48
N ILE A 15 1.76 -8.57 38.77
CA ILE A 15 0.41 -8.11 39.17
C ILE A 15 -0.05 -8.88 40.41
N HIS A 16 0.27 -10.17 40.52
CA HIS A 16 -0.08 -10.99 41.68
C HIS A 16 0.66 -10.58 42.97
N THR A 17 1.75 -9.81 42.87
CA THR A 17 2.50 -9.28 44.02
C THR A 17 1.93 -7.97 44.56
N ILE A 18 1.08 -7.29 43.80
CA ILE A 18 0.43 -6.06 44.26
C ILE A 18 -0.85 -6.45 45.01
N LYS A 19 -0.76 -6.50 46.35
CA LYS A 19 -1.81 -6.91 47.31
C LYS A 19 -3.15 -6.13 47.24
N HIS A 20 -3.30 -5.20 46.30
CA HIS A 20 -4.47 -4.32 46.17
C HIS A 20 -5.06 -4.25 44.76
N VAL A 21 -4.62 -5.10 43.82
CA VAL A 21 -5.22 -5.14 42.47
C VAL A 21 -6.56 -5.85 42.53
N ASN A 22 -7.60 -5.04 42.65
CA ASN A 22 -8.99 -5.49 42.67
C ASN A 22 -9.28 -6.33 41.40
N SER A 23 -10.10 -7.37 41.51
CA SER A 23 -10.46 -8.28 40.40
C SER A 23 -10.91 -7.53 39.13
N PHE A 24 -11.50 -6.35 39.33
CA PHE A 24 -11.85 -5.39 38.28
C PHE A 24 -10.67 -4.94 37.39
N PHE A 25 -9.50 -4.66 37.97
CA PHE A 25 -8.31 -4.26 37.20
C PHE A 25 -7.73 -5.41 36.39
N LEU A 26 -7.72 -6.64 36.94
CA LEU A 26 -7.34 -7.84 36.19
C LEU A 26 -8.30 -8.12 35.03
N ALA A 27 -9.61 -7.94 35.25
CA ALA A 27 -10.60 -8.05 34.20
C ALA A 27 -10.40 -6.97 33.11
N ILE A 28 -10.12 -5.72 33.49
CA ILE A 28 -9.78 -4.66 32.52
C ILE A 28 -8.50 -5.00 31.76
N LEU A 29 -7.47 -5.52 32.41
CA LEU A 29 -6.22 -5.93 31.75
C LEU A 29 -6.43 -7.11 30.80
N LEU A 30 -7.24 -8.10 31.19
CA LEU A 30 -7.59 -9.24 30.33
C LEU A 30 -8.47 -8.82 29.15
N ILE A 31 -9.47 -7.98 29.37
CA ILE A 31 -10.29 -7.40 28.30
C ILE A 31 -9.41 -6.54 27.40
N PHE A 32 -8.49 -5.75 27.96
CA PHE A 32 -7.55 -4.94 27.20
C PHE A 32 -6.61 -5.83 26.37
N TRP A 33 -6.12 -6.93 26.93
CA TRP A 33 -5.28 -7.90 26.24
C TRP A 33 -6.07 -8.60 25.12
N LEU A 34 -7.28 -9.08 25.41
CA LEU A 34 -8.19 -9.65 24.41
C LEU A 34 -8.52 -8.66 23.29
N VAL A 35 -8.73 -7.38 23.62
CA VAL A 35 -9.06 -6.31 22.65
C VAL A 35 -7.82 -5.78 21.90
N GLN A 36 -6.62 -5.92 22.45
CA GLN A 36 -5.34 -5.56 21.82
C GLN A 36 -4.79 -6.67 20.93
N VAL A 37 -5.10 -7.94 21.20
CA VAL A 37 -4.48 -9.09 20.53
C VAL A 37 -4.99 -9.33 19.09
N GLU A 38 -6.13 -8.76 18.70
CA GLU A 38 -6.59 -8.79 17.31
C GLU A 38 -6.30 -7.46 16.60
N THR A 39 -5.03 -7.22 16.27
CA THR A 39 -4.72 -6.33 15.14
C THR A 39 -5.15 -7.06 13.86
N PRO A 40 -6.03 -6.47 13.01
CA PRO A 40 -6.33 -7.08 11.72
C PRO A 40 -5.02 -7.25 10.94
N SER A 41 -4.61 -8.49 10.75
CA SER A 41 -3.39 -8.84 10.02
C SER A 41 -3.55 -8.43 8.56
N VAL A 42 -2.57 -7.72 8.01
CA VAL A 42 -2.55 -7.42 6.58
C VAL A 42 -2.15 -8.69 5.84
N LYS A 43 -3.13 -9.42 5.33
CA LYS A 43 -2.85 -10.60 4.52
C LYS A 43 -2.64 -10.15 3.07
N PHE A 44 -1.43 -10.38 2.55
CA PHE A 44 -1.25 -10.39 1.10
C PHE A 44 -2.16 -11.45 0.48
N GLY A 45 -2.63 -11.22 -0.74
CA GLY A 45 -3.47 -12.19 -1.44
C GLY A 45 -4.95 -12.15 -1.07
N VAL A 46 -5.43 -11.06 -0.48
CA VAL A 46 -6.86 -10.82 -0.24
C VAL A 46 -7.41 -9.79 -1.22
N PRO A 47 -8.73 -9.82 -1.53
CA PRO A 47 -9.34 -8.81 -2.38
C PRO A 47 -9.21 -7.40 -1.78
N LEU A 48 -9.13 -6.36 -2.62
CA LEU A 48 -9.08 -4.97 -2.13
C LEU A 48 -10.32 -4.61 -1.30
N SER A 49 -11.49 -5.14 -1.66
CA SER A 49 -12.73 -4.99 -0.88
C SER A 49 -12.64 -5.58 0.54
N HIS A 50 -11.80 -6.60 0.76
CA HIS A 50 -11.53 -7.11 2.10
C HIS A 50 -10.69 -6.11 2.92
N LEU A 51 -9.65 -5.52 2.31
CA LEU A 51 -8.84 -4.49 2.97
C LEU A 51 -9.70 -3.28 3.37
N ARG A 52 -10.66 -2.88 2.52
CA ARG A 52 -11.64 -1.83 2.83
C ARG A 52 -12.45 -2.18 4.07
N ARG A 53 -13.07 -3.37 4.09
CA ARG A 53 -13.92 -3.84 5.22
C ARG A 53 -13.15 -3.96 6.54
N CYS A 54 -11.89 -4.35 6.51
CA CYS A 54 -11.05 -4.49 7.70
C CYS A 54 -10.37 -3.19 8.15
N GLY A 55 -10.68 -2.04 7.52
CA GLY A 55 -10.09 -0.74 7.86
C GLY A 55 -8.61 -0.62 7.52
N GLN A 56 -8.12 -1.43 6.58
CA GLN A 56 -6.73 -1.42 6.09
C GLN A 56 -6.58 -0.54 4.83
N MET A 57 -7.51 0.40 4.63
CA MET A 57 -7.45 1.39 3.56
C MET A 57 -7.68 2.80 4.10
N ARG A 58 -7.03 3.79 3.48
CA ARG A 58 -7.29 5.22 3.68
C ARG A 58 -7.51 5.83 2.31
N GLN A 59 -8.62 6.56 2.13
CA GLN A 59 -8.98 7.21 0.86
C GLN A 59 -8.95 6.26 -0.34
N GLY A 60 -9.53 5.07 -0.17
CA GLY A 60 -9.58 4.07 -1.25
C GLY A 60 -8.24 3.40 -1.58
N LEU A 61 -7.17 3.66 -0.82
CA LEU A 61 -5.86 3.03 -1.02
C LEU A 61 -5.47 2.12 0.16
N PRO A 62 -4.93 0.91 -0.09
CA PRO A 62 -4.36 0.06 0.96
C PRO A 62 -3.23 0.76 1.70
N LEU A 63 -3.26 0.70 3.04
CA LEU A 63 -2.22 1.31 3.88
C LEU A 63 -0.84 0.79 3.52
N VAL A 64 -0.69 -0.53 3.37
CA VAL A 64 0.58 -1.17 2.99
C VAL A 64 1.11 -0.69 1.65
N LEU A 65 0.25 -0.56 0.64
CA LEU A 65 0.67 -0.09 -0.68
C LEU A 65 1.10 1.37 -0.60
N THR A 66 0.36 2.19 0.16
CA THR A 66 0.65 3.61 0.34
C THR A 66 2.02 3.82 1.00
N GLU A 67 2.29 3.12 2.10
CA GLU A 67 3.58 3.21 2.81
C GLU A 67 4.76 2.75 1.93
N MET A 68 4.61 1.63 1.22
CA MET A 68 5.66 1.15 0.30
C MET A 68 5.94 2.16 -0.82
N VAL A 69 4.88 2.67 -1.47
CA VAL A 69 5.02 3.63 -2.56
C VAL A 69 5.61 4.94 -2.07
N GLN A 70 5.15 5.49 -0.94
CA GLN A 70 5.70 6.74 -0.38
C GLN A 70 7.19 6.62 -0.04
N PHE A 71 7.61 5.48 0.50
CA PHE A 71 9.02 5.25 0.79
C PHE A 71 9.87 5.16 -0.50
N LEU A 72 9.42 4.36 -1.47
CA LEU A 72 10.10 4.23 -2.77
C LEU A 72 10.12 5.55 -3.54
N ASP A 73 9.09 6.36 -3.37
CA ASP A 73 9.02 7.68 -3.98
C ASP A 73 10.01 8.66 -3.38
N LYS A 74 10.20 8.61 -2.06
CA LYS A 74 11.15 9.49 -1.38
C LYS A 74 12.60 9.06 -1.57
N HIS A 75 12.85 7.76 -1.64
CA HIS A 75 14.21 7.19 -1.54
C HIS A 75 14.66 6.38 -2.75
N GLY A 76 13.73 5.95 -3.61
CA GLY A 76 13.97 5.01 -4.71
C GLY A 76 14.07 5.64 -6.09
N LEU A 77 13.55 6.85 -6.32
CA LEU A 77 13.42 7.41 -7.69
C LEU A 77 14.73 7.52 -8.47
N LEU A 78 15.86 7.73 -7.78
CA LEU A 78 17.18 7.88 -8.40
C LEU A 78 18.02 6.59 -8.33
N ILE A 79 17.45 5.49 -7.83
CA ILE A 79 18.18 4.23 -7.60
C ILE A 79 18.22 3.40 -8.88
N ASN A 80 19.43 3.16 -9.37
CA ASN A 80 19.69 2.25 -10.49
C ASN A 80 19.16 0.85 -10.21
N GLY A 81 18.40 0.31 -11.17
CA GLY A 81 17.84 -1.04 -11.07
C GLY A 81 16.66 -1.17 -10.11
N LEU A 82 16.02 -0.06 -9.72
CA LEU A 82 14.72 -0.12 -9.04
C LEU A 82 13.73 -0.99 -9.86
N PHE A 83 13.01 -1.89 -9.21
CA PHE A 83 12.14 -2.91 -9.84
C PHE A 83 12.80 -3.97 -10.75
N GLY A 84 13.95 -3.70 -11.35
CA GLY A 84 14.71 -4.65 -12.19
C GLY A 84 15.58 -5.62 -11.38
N VAL A 85 16.11 -5.18 -10.23
CA VAL A 85 16.91 -6.00 -9.33
C VAL A 85 16.03 -6.50 -8.19
N ASP A 86 16.05 -7.82 -7.95
CA ASP A 86 15.37 -8.38 -6.79
C ASP A 86 16.12 -8.04 -5.50
N GLY A 87 15.36 -7.61 -4.50
CA GLY A 87 15.90 -7.34 -3.18
C GLY A 87 16.48 -8.59 -2.53
N LYS A 88 17.39 -8.37 -1.56
CA LYS A 88 17.94 -9.45 -0.74
C LYS A 88 16.81 -10.27 -0.12
N VAL A 89 16.81 -11.57 -0.39
CA VAL A 89 15.71 -12.49 -0.04
C VAL A 89 15.35 -12.44 1.45
N LYS A 90 16.37 -12.40 2.32
CA LYS A 90 16.17 -12.33 3.78
C LYS A 90 15.37 -11.09 4.19
N GLN A 91 15.80 -9.90 3.76
CA GLN A 91 15.15 -8.63 4.04
C GLN A 91 13.73 -8.60 3.48
N TYR A 92 13.54 -9.08 2.25
CA TYR A 92 12.20 -9.21 1.64
C TYR A 92 11.26 -10.08 2.49
N GLN A 93 11.73 -11.23 2.97
CA GLN A 93 10.93 -12.12 3.83
C GLN A 93 10.65 -11.51 5.20
N GLU A 94 11.60 -10.78 5.78
CA GLU A 94 11.44 -10.06 7.05
C GLU A 94 10.39 -8.95 6.93
N LEU A 95 10.45 -8.13 5.87
CA LEU A 95 9.45 -7.08 5.58
C LEU A 95 8.06 -7.69 5.36
N LYS A 96 7.98 -8.72 4.50
CA LYS A 96 6.73 -9.43 4.23
C LYS A 96 6.11 -10.00 5.50
N LYS A 97 6.91 -10.61 6.38
CA LYS A 97 6.46 -11.16 7.66
C LYS A 97 6.03 -10.06 8.63
N SER A 98 6.76 -8.95 8.71
CA SER A 98 6.42 -7.80 9.56
C SER A 98 5.05 -7.23 9.20
N ILE A 99 4.84 -6.97 7.90
CA ILE A 99 3.57 -6.50 7.35
C ILE A 99 2.44 -7.50 7.61
N HIS A 100 2.70 -8.79 7.40
CA HIS A 100 1.69 -9.83 7.65
C HIS A 100 1.20 -9.84 9.10
N ASN A 101 2.10 -9.59 10.04
CA ASN A 101 1.79 -9.52 11.47
C ASN A 101 1.14 -8.19 11.89
N GLY A 102 0.76 -7.32 10.94
CA GLY A 102 0.16 -6.01 11.21
C GLY A 102 1.16 -4.92 11.58
N GLY A 103 2.47 -5.19 11.42
CA GLY A 103 3.52 -4.21 11.64
C GLY A 103 3.79 -3.39 10.38
N PHE A 104 4.04 -2.10 10.54
CA PHE A 104 4.73 -1.28 9.55
C PHE A 104 6.13 -1.00 10.10
N PRO A 105 7.16 -1.77 9.68
CA PRO A 105 8.51 -1.47 10.14
C PRO A 105 8.92 -0.12 9.57
N GLU A 106 9.72 0.64 10.32
CA GLU A 106 10.40 1.80 9.75
C GLU A 106 11.34 1.28 8.66
N PHE A 107 11.04 1.66 7.42
CA PHE A 107 11.85 1.29 6.27
C PHE A 107 13.14 2.11 6.26
N ASP A 108 14.22 1.46 5.83
CA ASP A 108 15.54 2.05 5.69
C ASP A 108 15.99 1.98 4.22
N PHE A 109 17.00 2.76 3.83
CA PHE A 109 17.48 2.84 2.45
C PHE A 109 17.92 1.46 1.90
N LYS A 110 18.41 0.57 2.79
CA LYS A 110 18.73 -0.83 2.45
C LYS A 110 17.51 -1.66 2.01
N ASP A 111 16.30 -1.19 2.31
CA ASP A 111 15.04 -1.85 2.01
C ASP A 111 14.46 -1.44 0.65
N VAL A 112 15.08 -0.53 -0.11
CA VAL A 112 14.57 -0.06 -1.41
C VAL A 112 14.29 -1.22 -2.39
N HIS A 113 15.29 -2.07 -2.68
CA HIS A 113 15.06 -3.21 -3.59
C HIS A 113 14.09 -4.26 -2.99
N PRO A 114 14.21 -4.66 -1.70
CA PRO A 114 13.21 -5.53 -1.06
C PRO A 114 11.78 -4.99 -1.12
N LEU A 115 11.57 -3.69 -0.90
CA LEU A 115 10.26 -3.04 -0.97
C LEU A 115 9.74 -2.96 -2.40
N ALA A 116 10.61 -2.68 -3.37
CA ALA A 116 10.26 -2.73 -4.78
C ALA A 116 9.77 -4.13 -5.19
N SER A 117 10.49 -5.18 -4.77
CA SER A 117 10.04 -6.58 -4.96
C SER A 117 8.74 -6.87 -4.22
N LEU A 118 8.54 -6.32 -3.02
CA LEU A 118 7.32 -6.52 -2.24
C LEU A 118 6.10 -5.80 -2.84
N LEU A 119 6.28 -4.62 -3.42
CA LEU A 119 5.24 -3.93 -4.17
C LEU A 119 4.82 -4.75 -5.41
N LYS A 120 5.78 -5.25 -6.19
CA LYS A 120 5.51 -6.18 -7.32
C LYS A 120 4.73 -7.42 -6.83
N PHE A 121 5.13 -7.99 -5.70
CA PHE A 121 4.46 -9.15 -5.11
C PHE A 121 3.04 -8.82 -4.64
N PHE A 122 2.82 -7.66 -4.01
CA PHE A 122 1.50 -7.23 -3.55
C PHE A 122 0.50 -7.21 -4.72
N LEU A 123 0.89 -6.62 -5.85
CA LEU A 123 0.06 -6.56 -7.07
C LEU A 123 -0.23 -7.95 -7.64
N LYS A 124 0.81 -8.78 -7.80
CA LYS A 124 0.68 -10.17 -8.30
C LYS A 124 -0.18 -11.05 -7.40
N ALA A 125 -0.17 -10.80 -6.10
CA ALA A 125 -0.93 -11.58 -5.14
C ALA A 125 -2.43 -11.26 -5.17
N LEU A 126 -2.86 -10.10 -5.70
CA LEU A 126 -4.27 -9.71 -5.70
C LEU A 126 -5.13 -10.77 -6.44
N PRO A 127 -6.20 -11.28 -5.79
CA PRO A 127 -7.09 -12.21 -6.46
C PRO A 127 -7.77 -11.51 -7.64
N GLY A 128 -7.67 -12.12 -8.83
CA GLY A 128 -8.17 -11.54 -10.07
C GLY A 128 -7.26 -10.50 -10.74
N GLY A 129 -6.13 -10.11 -10.13
CA GLY A 129 -5.27 -9.03 -10.63
C GLY A 129 -5.75 -7.63 -10.23
N LEU A 130 -4.91 -6.61 -10.47
CA LEU A 130 -5.30 -5.23 -10.23
C LEU A 130 -6.31 -4.76 -11.28
N ILE A 131 -6.09 -5.13 -12.55
CA ILE A 131 -7.11 -5.03 -13.60
C ILE A 131 -7.67 -6.44 -13.81
N PRO A 132 -8.95 -6.69 -13.44
CA PRO A 132 -9.56 -7.99 -13.63
C PRO A 132 -9.55 -8.43 -15.09
N GLU A 133 -9.44 -9.74 -15.33
CA GLU A 133 -9.28 -10.35 -16.67
C GLU A 133 -10.28 -9.81 -17.71
N LEU A 134 -11.57 -9.68 -17.34
CA LEU A 134 -12.60 -9.15 -18.24
C LEU A 134 -12.29 -7.72 -18.71
N HIS A 135 -11.89 -6.84 -17.79
CA HIS A 135 -11.51 -5.47 -18.11
C HIS A 135 -10.20 -5.43 -18.90
N GLY A 136 -9.24 -6.30 -18.58
CA GLY A 136 -7.99 -6.44 -19.33
C GLY A 136 -8.23 -6.79 -20.79
N LYS A 137 -9.10 -7.78 -21.06
CA LYS A 137 -9.51 -8.17 -22.43
C LYS A 137 -10.22 -7.05 -23.17
N GLN A 138 -11.15 -6.35 -22.52
CA GLN A 138 -11.84 -5.20 -23.11
C GLN A 138 -10.88 -4.05 -23.44
N LEU A 139 -9.95 -3.73 -22.54
CA LEU A 139 -8.93 -2.70 -22.77
C LEU A 139 -8.03 -3.07 -23.94
N LEU A 140 -7.60 -4.33 -24.01
CA LEU A 140 -6.76 -4.83 -25.09
C LEU A 140 -7.47 -4.77 -26.45
N GLN A 141 -8.75 -5.17 -26.49
CA GLN A 141 -9.57 -5.07 -27.69
C GLN A 141 -9.69 -3.61 -28.16
N VAL A 142 -10.03 -2.68 -27.26
CA VAL A 142 -10.10 -1.24 -27.62
C VAL A 142 -8.73 -0.71 -28.07
N PHE A 143 -7.65 -1.13 -27.41
CA PHE A 143 -6.30 -0.72 -27.78
C PHE A 143 -5.92 -1.15 -29.20
N GLN A 144 -6.36 -2.34 -29.63
CA GLN A 144 -6.10 -2.90 -30.96
C GLN A 144 -7.04 -2.35 -32.04
N ASP A 145 -8.34 -2.23 -31.74
CA ASP A 145 -9.37 -2.01 -32.75
C ASP A 145 -9.80 -0.54 -32.89
N ALA A 146 -9.65 0.27 -31.83
CA ALA A 146 -10.12 1.65 -31.85
C ALA A 146 -9.20 2.56 -32.66
N LYS A 147 -9.82 3.51 -33.38
CA LYS A 147 -9.11 4.62 -34.01
C LYS A 147 -8.30 5.40 -32.98
N GLU A 148 -7.14 5.91 -33.38
CA GLU A 148 -6.20 6.62 -32.49
C GLU A 148 -6.87 7.75 -31.70
N GLU A 149 -7.73 8.55 -32.36
CA GLU A 149 -8.47 9.67 -31.77
C GLU A 149 -9.51 9.24 -30.71
N GLU A 150 -10.07 8.03 -30.84
CA GLU A 150 -11.13 7.51 -29.96
C GLU A 150 -10.61 6.56 -28.88
N ARG A 151 -9.37 6.07 -29.04
CA ARG A 151 -8.76 5.02 -28.21
C ARG A 151 -8.75 5.38 -26.74
N ASN A 152 -8.15 6.51 -26.37
CA ASN A 152 -8.04 6.94 -24.96
C ASN A 152 -9.41 7.19 -24.32
N THR A 153 -10.36 7.75 -25.07
CA THR A 153 -11.74 7.96 -24.60
C THR A 153 -12.45 6.64 -24.33
N SER A 154 -12.30 5.66 -25.22
CA SER A 154 -12.90 4.33 -25.09
C SER A 154 -12.26 3.52 -23.95
N MET A 155 -10.93 3.56 -23.83
CA MET A 155 -10.20 2.90 -22.73
C MET A 155 -10.59 3.48 -21.37
N ARG A 156 -10.66 4.82 -21.27
CA ARG A 156 -11.12 5.50 -20.06
C ARG A 156 -12.52 5.06 -19.64
N ARG A 157 -13.45 4.87 -20.59
CA ARG A 157 -14.79 4.35 -20.27
C ARG A 157 -14.73 2.98 -19.60
N ILE A 158 -13.83 2.10 -20.03
CA ILE A 158 -13.62 0.78 -19.41
C ILE A 158 -12.94 0.92 -18.04
N LEU A 159 -11.94 1.80 -17.91
CA LEU A 159 -11.29 2.04 -16.61
C LEU A 159 -12.29 2.55 -15.57
N ASN A 160 -13.24 3.39 -15.97
CA ASN A 160 -14.29 3.92 -15.09
C ASN A 160 -15.35 2.87 -14.66
N THR A 161 -15.36 1.67 -15.26
CA THR A 161 -16.21 0.56 -14.79
C THR A 161 -15.51 -0.34 -13.79
N LEU A 162 -14.20 -0.15 -13.55
CA LEU A 162 -13.49 -0.88 -12.52
C LEU A 162 -14.09 -0.60 -11.14
N PRO A 163 -14.05 -1.57 -10.20
CA PRO A 163 -14.35 -1.27 -8.81
C PRO A 163 -13.49 -0.12 -8.30
N GLU A 164 -14.08 0.76 -7.50
CA GLU A 164 -13.45 2.01 -7.03
C GLU A 164 -12.06 1.77 -6.41
N GLU A 165 -11.89 0.72 -5.60
CA GLU A 165 -10.60 0.37 -4.99
C GLU A 165 -9.55 0.01 -6.03
N HIS A 166 -9.94 -0.66 -7.11
CA HIS A 166 -9.05 -1.05 -8.20
C HIS A 166 -8.62 0.17 -9.01
N LEU A 167 -9.58 1.04 -9.36
CA LEU A 167 -9.29 2.28 -10.07
C LEU A 167 -8.36 3.18 -9.25
N ASN A 168 -8.63 3.36 -7.96
CA ASN A 168 -7.79 4.18 -7.08
C ASN A 168 -6.36 3.65 -6.98
N VAL A 169 -6.18 2.34 -6.77
CA VAL A 169 -4.85 1.73 -6.69
C VAL A 169 -4.11 1.81 -8.03
N LEU A 170 -4.79 1.54 -9.15
CA LEU A 170 -4.22 1.64 -10.49
C LEU A 170 -3.75 3.06 -10.77
N SER A 171 -4.62 4.04 -10.52
CA SER A 171 -4.33 5.46 -10.64
C SER A 171 -3.07 5.80 -9.85
N TYR A 172 -3.12 5.61 -8.53
CA TYR A 172 -2.00 5.93 -7.64
C TYR A 172 -0.68 5.28 -8.05
N LEU A 173 -0.72 4.03 -8.53
CA LEU A 173 0.44 3.33 -9.05
C LEU A 173 0.96 3.95 -10.36
N LEU A 174 0.10 4.24 -11.34
CA LEU A 174 0.49 4.83 -12.62
C LEU A 174 1.20 6.18 -12.43
N PHE A 175 0.69 7.04 -11.54
CA PHE A 175 1.34 8.31 -11.21
C PHE A 175 2.71 8.14 -10.54
N PHE A 176 2.84 7.16 -9.64
CA PHE A 176 4.15 6.86 -9.07
C PHE A 176 5.12 6.36 -10.15
N LEU A 177 4.68 5.47 -11.04
CA LEU A 177 5.52 4.94 -12.13
C LEU A 177 5.91 6.02 -13.14
N SER A 178 5.01 6.96 -13.47
CA SER A 178 5.37 8.10 -14.33
C SER A 178 6.47 8.95 -13.70
N ARG A 179 6.43 9.16 -12.39
CA ARG A 179 7.48 9.88 -11.65
C ARG A 179 8.81 9.12 -11.64
N VAL A 180 8.80 7.79 -11.52
CA VAL A 180 10.01 6.97 -11.73
C VAL A 180 10.56 7.18 -13.14
N ALA A 181 9.71 7.15 -14.17
CA ALA A 181 10.11 7.34 -15.56
C ALA A 181 10.70 8.74 -15.85
N THR A 182 10.24 9.79 -15.14
CA THR A 182 10.85 11.14 -15.26
C THR A 182 12.31 11.19 -14.82
N LYS A 183 12.78 10.20 -14.05
CA LYS A 183 14.18 10.06 -13.60
C LYS A 183 14.94 8.98 -14.37
N SER A 184 14.44 8.57 -15.54
CA SER A 184 15.02 7.52 -16.40
C SER A 184 16.50 7.72 -16.71
N GLN A 185 16.96 8.97 -16.85
CA GLN A 185 18.39 9.27 -17.06
C GLN A 185 19.27 8.85 -15.87
N GLN A 186 18.77 8.94 -14.63
CA GLN A 186 19.53 8.57 -13.43
C GLN A 186 19.31 7.13 -12.99
N ASN A 187 18.10 6.57 -13.15
CA ASN A 187 17.75 5.24 -12.65
C ASN A 187 17.73 4.13 -13.72
N ILE A 188 17.87 4.50 -15.01
CA ILE A 188 17.87 3.61 -16.19
C ILE A 188 16.54 2.87 -16.39
N LEU A 189 15.43 3.42 -15.91
CA LEU A 189 14.08 2.86 -16.06
C LEU A 189 13.23 3.77 -16.94
N SER A 190 13.21 3.47 -18.24
CA SER A 190 12.27 4.07 -19.17
C SER A 190 10.85 3.56 -18.94
N THR A 191 9.86 4.23 -19.55
CA THR A 191 8.46 3.82 -19.49
C THR A 191 8.27 2.40 -20.03
N GLU A 192 9.01 2.03 -21.09
CA GLU A 192 8.99 0.68 -21.68
C GLU A 192 9.49 -0.38 -20.69
N ASN A 193 10.58 -0.10 -19.98
CA ASN A 193 11.11 -1.01 -18.95
C ASN A 193 10.11 -1.22 -17.82
N LEU A 194 9.48 -0.13 -17.35
CA LEU A 194 8.43 -0.20 -16.33
C LEU A 194 7.21 -0.99 -16.83
N ALA A 195 6.80 -0.80 -18.08
CA ALA A 195 5.68 -1.52 -18.68
C ALA A 195 5.93 -3.03 -18.75
N MET A 196 7.14 -3.45 -19.12
CA MET A 196 7.52 -4.87 -19.12
C MET A 196 7.48 -5.50 -17.72
N VAL A 197 7.87 -4.76 -16.68
CA VAL A 197 7.86 -5.27 -15.30
C VAL A 197 6.46 -5.31 -14.71
N PHE A 198 5.65 -4.28 -14.97
CA PHE A 198 4.34 -4.10 -14.33
C PHE A 198 3.17 -4.67 -15.13
N GLY A 199 3.28 -4.85 -16.45
CA GLY A 199 2.27 -5.49 -17.29
C GLY A 199 1.81 -6.85 -16.73
N PRO A 200 2.72 -7.82 -16.49
CA PRO A 200 2.35 -9.10 -15.88
C PRO A 200 1.79 -8.95 -14.45
N ALA A 201 2.25 -7.96 -13.69
CA ALA A 201 1.84 -7.75 -12.31
C ALA A 201 0.44 -7.14 -12.16
N ILE A 202 0.01 -6.33 -13.15
CA ILE A 202 -1.27 -5.61 -13.12
C ILE A 202 -2.39 -6.43 -13.78
N PHE A 203 -2.13 -7.02 -14.95
CA PHE A 203 -3.14 -7.75 -15.74
C PHE A 203 -3.25 -9.23 -15.40
N ARG A 204 -2.33 -9.78 -14.59
CA ARG A 204 -2.15 -11.24 -14.41
C ARG A 204 -2.09 -11.93 -15.78
N ALA A 205 -1.24 -11.40 -16.64
CA ALA A 205 -1.19 -11.78 -18.03
C ALA A 205 -0.94 -13.30 -18.20
N PRO A 206 -1.48 -13.91 -19.27
CA PRO A 206 -1.34 -15.34 -19.54
C PRO A 206 0.11 -15.77 -19.67
N THR A 207 0.40 -17.05 -19.42
CA THR A 207 1.76 -17.61 -19.56
C THR A 207 2.24 -17.69 -21.01
N VAL A 208 1.36 -17.40 -21.98
CA VAL A 208 1.67 -17.40 -23.41
C VAL A 208 2.43 -16.11 -23.75
N VAL A 209 3.62 -16.26 -24.34
CA VAL A 209 4.57 -15.15 -24.59
C VAL A 209 3.95 -14.04 -25.45
N ASP A 210 3.22 -14.40 -26.51
CA ASP A 210 2.63 -13.43 -27.43
C ASP A 210 1.53 -12.60 -26.76
N GLU A 211 0.68 -13.24 -25.95
CA GLU A 211 -0.35 -12.54 -25.17
C GLU A 211 0.28 -11.65 -24.10
N GLN A 212 1.35 -12.11 -23.46
CA GLN A 212 2.11 -11.32 -22.48
C GLN A 212 2.68 -10.05 -23.13
N GLN A 213 3.21 -10.13 -24.35
CA GLN A 213 3.73 -8.97 -25.06
C GLN A 213 2.64 -7.95 -25.35
N GLN A 214 1.43 -8.39 -25.72
CA GLN A 214 0.29 -7.50 -25.93
C GLN A 214 -0.08 -6.71 -24.66
N TYR A 215 -0.09 -7.36 -23.50
CA TYR A 215 -0.33 -6.68 -22.21
C TYR A 215 0.80 -5.73 -21.81
N ASN A 216 2.05 -6.02 -22.19
CA ASN A 216 3.17 -5.12 -21.95
C ASN A 216 3.04 -3.85 -22.79
N THR A 217 2.68 -3.98 -24.07
CA THR A 217 2.41 -2.83 -24.96
C THR A 217 1.20 -2.03 -24.48
N LEU A 218 0.14 -2.69 -24.02
CA LEU A 218 -1.00 -2.03 -23.39
C LEU A 218 -0.58 -1.25 -22.14
N MET A 219 0.26 -1.84 -21.28
CA MET A 219 0.79 -1.18 -20.08
C MET A 219 1.62 0.06 -20.42
N LEU A 220 2.44 -0.01 -21.49
CA LEU A 220 3.20 1.13 -21.99
C LEU A 220 2.25 2.26 -22.41
N HIS A 221 1.23 1.94 -23.22
CA HIS A 221 0.22 2.92 -23.63
C HIS A 221 -0.50 3.57 -22.43
N LEU A 222 -0.82 2.79 -21.40
CA LEU A 222 -1.42 3.32 -20.16
C LEU A 222 -0.49 4.33 -19.46
N LEU A 223 0.81 4.06 -19.40
CA LEU A 223 1.79 4.95 -18.77
C LEU A 223 2.06 6.22 -19.59
N ASP A 224 2.09 6.12 -20.92
CA ASP A 224 2.33 7.29 -21.78
C ASP A 224 1.10 8.23 -21.85
N ASN A 225 -0.10 7.72 -21.55
CA ASN A 225 -1.36 8.45 -21.69
C ASN A 225 -2.09 8.70 -20.37
N ILE A 226 -1.40 8.68 -19.22
CA ILE A 226 -2.04 8.76 -17.88
C ILE A 226 -2.94 9.99 -17.76
N THR A 227 -2.51 11.15 -18.24
CA THR A 227 -3.31 12.39 -18.20
C THR A 227 -4.64 12.27 -18.96
N HIS A 228 -4.66 11.52 -20.06
CA HIS A 228 -5.84 11.26 -20.88
C HIS A 228 -6.67 10.07 -20.41
N LEU A 229 -6.16 9.22 -19.54
CA LEU A 229 -6.86 8.03 -19.04
C LEU A 229 -7.42 8.26 -17.63
N VAL A 230 -6.69 8.99 -16.78
CA VAL A 230 -7.00 9.21 -15.36
C VAL A 230 -6.68 10.66 -14.93
N PRO A 231 -7.43 11.67 -15.41
CA PRO A 231 -7.14 13.08 -15.17
C PRO A 231 -7.43 13.50 -13.73
N GLU A 232 -8.29 12.77 -13.02
CA GLU A 232 -8.62 13.07 -11.61
C GLU A 232 -7.39 13.00 -10.69
N MET A 233 -6.32 12.36 -11.15
CA MET A 233 -5.03 12.32 -10.44
C MET A 233 -4.22 13.60 -10.49
N TYR A 234 -4.45 14.43 -11.50
CA TYR A 234 -3.77 15.70 -11.68
C TYR A 234 -4.78 16.81 -11.39
N PRO A 235 -4.74 17.40 -10.18
CA PRO A 235 -5.45 18.65 -9.96
C PRO A 235 -4.95 19.64 -11.01
N GLN A 236 -5.87 20.23 -11.77
CA GLN A 236 -5.54 21.26 -12.75
C GLN A 236 -4.68 22.35 -12.06
N PRO A 237 -3.55 22.77 -12.65
CA PRO A 237 -2.66 23.72 -12.00
C PRO A 237 -3.40 25.04 -11.73
N SER A 238 -3.75 25.29 -10.48
CA SER A 238 -4.14 26.62 -10.02
C SER A 238 -2.86 27.46 -9.89
N ALA A 239 -2.46 28.13 -10.97
CA ALA A 239 -1.59 29.32 -11.05
C ALA A 239 -0.35 29.47 -10.11
N SER A 240 0.20 28.40 -9.52
CA SER A 240 1.47 28.41 -8.79
C SER A 240 2.39 27.31 -9.33
N ASN A 241 3.51 27.73 -9.92
CA ASN A 241 4.50 26.92 -10.65
C ASN A 241 5.38 26.04 -9.75
N ASP A 242 4.78 25.27 -8.85
CA ASP A 242 5.52 24.38 -7.98
C ASP A 242 5.11 22.93 -8.28
N GLU A 243 6.00 22.14 -8.90
CA GLU A 243 5.84 20.69 -9.03
C GLU A 243 5.67 20.02 -7.65
N GLU A 244 6.20 20.65 -6.60
CA GLU A 244 5.94 20.27 -5.20
C GLU A 244 4.46 20.41 -4.81
N GLY A 245 3.70 21.31 -5.45
CA GLY A 245 2.30 21.59 -5.18
C GLY A 245 1.36 20.42 -5.50
N VAL A 246 1.61 19.68 -6.58
CA VAL A 246 0.81 18.49 -6.95
C VAL A 246 0.99 17.37 -5.91
N GLN A 247 2.24 17.21 -5.47
CA GLN A 247 2.60 16.26 -4.43
C GLN A 247 2.01 16.66 -3.08
N HIS A 248 2.05 17.96 -2.77
CA HIS A 248 1.41 18.51 -1.58
C HIS A 248 -0.11 18.36 -1.66
N LEU A 249 -0.76 18.43 -2.82
CA LEU A 249 -2.21 18.28 -2.92
C LEU A 249 -2.65 16.84 -2.65
N LEU A 250 -1.99 15.85 -3.28
CA LEU A 250 -2.21 14.43 -2.96
C LEU A 250 -1.86 14.11 -1.50
N LEU A 251 -0.75 14.64 -0.96
CA LEU A 251 -0.34 14.41 0.43
C LEU A 251 -1.21 15.15 1.46
N THR A 252 -1.73 16.33 1.13
CA THR A 252 -2.60 17.14 2.01
C THR A 252 -3.99 16.54 2.05
N GLU A 253 -4.49 16.05 0.90
CA GLU A 253 -5.66 15.19 0.86
C GLU A 253 -5.40 13.95 1.74
N LEU A 254 -4.31 13.20 1.54
CA LEU A 254 -3.94 12.01 2.35
C LEU A 254 -3.76 12.27 3.86
N LYS A 255 -3.34 13.47 4.25
CA LYS A 255 -3.18 13.88 5.66
C LYS A 255 -4.48 14.42 6.26
N SER A 256 -5.45 14.83 5.45
CA SER A 256 -6.71 15.37 5.94
C SER A 256 -7.63 14.24 6.44
N LYS A 257 -8.02 14.38 7.71
CA LYS A 257 -8.84 13.46 8.51
C LYS A 257 -8.18 12.09 8.77
N PRO A 258 -7.63 11.84 9.99
CA PRO A 258 -7.41 10.46 10.42
C PRO A 258 -8.75 9.71 10.28
N PRO A 259 -8.75 8.40 9.96
CA PRO A 259 -9.99 7.65 9.86
C PRO A 259 -10.82 7.97 11.09
N ALA A 260 -12.12 8.24 10.90
CA ALA A 260 -13.07 8.24 11.99
C ALA A 260 -12.91 6.87 12.62
N SER A 261 -12.05 6.81 13.63
CA SER A 261 -11.72 5.57 14.27
C SER A 261 -13.06 5.21 14.90
N GLY A 262 -13.73 4.18 14.37
CA GLY A 262 -15.02 3.74 14.92
C GLY A 262 -14.88 3.60 16.42
N ARG A 263 -15.96 3.62 17.22
CA ARG A 263 -15.90 3.72 18.70
C ARG A 263 -14.72 2.96 19.34
N LEU A 264 -14.42 1.75 18.84
CA LEU A 264 -13.23 0.96 19.17
C LEU A 264 -11.86 1.66 18.97
N GLY A 265 -11.60 2.28 17.83
CA GLY A 265 -10.32 2.92 17.54
C GLY A 265 -10.10 4.25 18.30
N GLN A 266 -11.15 5.04 18.56
CA GLN A 266 -11.05 6.21 19.47
C GLN A 266 -10.72 5.73 20.89
N MET A 267 -11.40 4.67 21.33
CA MET A 267 -11.16 4.03 22.62
C MET A 267 -9.73 3.48 22.72
N LYS A 268 -9.21 2.80 21.67
CA LYS A 268 -7.80 2.36 21.60
C LYS A 268 -6.81 3.53 21.68
N LYS A 269 -7.09 4.69 21.05
CA LYS A 269 -6.22 5.88 21.13
C LYS A 269 -6.23 6.51 22.53
N ARG A 270 -7.41 6.64 23.16
CA ARG A 270 -7.55 7.10 24.56
C ARG A 270 -6.84 6.16 25.53
N LEU A 271 -7.01 4.84 25.37
CA LEU A 271 -6.36 3.84 26.22
C LEU A 271 -4.84 3.83 26.04
N ARG A 272 -4.31 4.01 24.83
CA ARG A 272 -2.85 4.18 24.62
C ARG A 272 -2.30 5.44 25.29
N GLY A 273 -3.06 6.54 25.28
CA GLY A 273 -2.69 7.76 25.99
C GLY A 273 -2.72 7.58 27.51
N PHE A 274 -3.76 6.94 28.02
CA PHE A 274 -3.89 6.57 29.44
C PHE A 274 -2.73 5.66 29.89
N TRP A 275 -2.41 4.62 29.12
CA TRP A 275 -1.30 3.71 29.43
C TRP A 275 0.06 4.38 29.41
N ARG A 276 0.32 5.31 28.48
CA ARG A 276 1.57 6.08 28.50
C ARG A 276 1.70 6.90 29.78
N ARG A 277 0.61 7.54 30.24
CA ARG A 277 0.60 8.25 31.52
C ARG A 277 0.75 7.30 32.71
N PHE A 278 0.09 6.14 32.67
CA PHE A 278 0.15 5.16 33.74
C PHE A 278 1.55 4.55 33.89
N CYS A 279 2.18 4.12 32.80
CA CYS A 279 3.58 3.66 32.80
C CYS A 279 4.54 4.76 33.26
N TYR A 280 4.31 6.01 32.83
CA TYR A 280 5.10 7.16 33.30
C TYR A 280 4.96 7.38 34.81
N CYS A 281 3.75 7.26 35.36
CA CYS A 281 3.51 7.35 36.80
C CYS A 281 4.17 6.20 37.57
N ILE A 282 4.06 4.95 37.08
CA ILE A 282 4.72 3.81 37.72
C ILE A 282 6.24 3.96 37.71
N ASN A 283 6.83 4.37 36.59
CA ASN A 283 8.29 4.53 36.48
C ASN A 283 8.83 5.80 37.16
N SER A 284 7.99 6.78 37.50
CA SER A 284 8.39 7.98 38.26
C SER A 284 8.17 7.82 39.77
N SER A 285 7.72 6.64 40.22
CA SER A 285 7.48 6.32 41.64
C SER A 285 8.58 5.44 42.25
N GLU A 286 9.66 5.20 41.50
CA GLU A 286 10.94 4.63 41.97
C GLU A 286 11.99 5.75 42.02
#